data_AF-A0A650M6K7-F1
#
_entry.id   AF-A0A650M6K7-F1
#
_cell.length_a   1.000
_cell.length_b   1.000
_cell.length_c   1.000
_cell.angle_alpha   90.00
_cell.angle_beta   90.00
_cell.angle_gamma   90.00
#
_symmetry.space_group_name_H-M   'P 1'
#
loop_
_entity.id
_entity.type
_entity.pdbx_description
1 polymer ?
#
loop_
_entity_poly.entity_id
_entity_poly.type
_entity_poly.pdbx_seq_one_letter_code
_entity_poly.pdbx_strand_id
1 'polypeptide(L)' 'MEVSSFNRPTTHYDEKIYEIDKEICELIKKRKDISNNNPGYPPLKYISKWADEFICHI' A
#
# COMPACT_ATOMS: atom_id res chain seq x y z
N MET A 1 7.63 -17.07 -11.13
CA MET A 1 8.08 -15.89 -10.39
C MET A 1 8.48 -16.39 -9.02
N GLU A 2 9.78 -16.35 -8.71
CA GLU A 2 10.27 -16.77 -7.41
C GLU A 2 9.65 -15.88 -6.34
N VAL A 3 8.87 -16.49 -5.44
CA VAL A 3 8.52 -15.88 -4.18
C VAL A 3 9.83 -15.76 -3.42
N SER A 4 10.52 -14.62 -3.52
CA SER A 4 11.52 -14.28 -2.52
C SER A 4 10.81 -14.42 -1.19
N SER A 5 11.26 -15.32 -0.33
CA SER A 5 10.63 -15.60 0.96
C SER A 5 10.73 -14.37 1.84
N PHE A 6 9.81 -13.43 1.63
CA PHE A 6 9.55 -12.34 2.54
C PHE A 6 8.94 -13.00 3.77
N ASN A 7 9.82 -13.47 4.65
CA ASN A 7 9.42 -14.02 5.93
C ASN A 7 8.67 -12.90 6.63
N ARG A 8 7.35 -13.09 6.78
CA ARG A 8 6.53 -12.11 7.49
C ARG A 8 7.18 -11.88 8.85
N PRO A 9 7.46 -10.62 9.23
CA PRO A 9 8.19 -10.31 10.47
C PRO A 9 7.43 -10.76 11.72
N THR A 10 6.17 -11.16 11.55
CA THR A 10 5.30 -11.73 12.58
C THR A 10 4.32 -12.72 11.96
N THR A 11 3.87 -13.70 12.75
CA THR A 11 2.73 -14.58 12.43
C THR A 11 1.38 -13.97 12.82
N HIS A 12 1.39 -12.84 13.54
CA HIS A 12 0.19 -12.14 13.96
C HIS A 12 -0.41 -11.30 12.82
N TYR A 13 -1.70 -11.50 12.58
CA TYR A 13 -2.54 -10.68 11.72
C TYR A 13 -3.82 -10.35 12.49
N ASP A 14 -4.18 -9.06 12.59
CA ASP A 14 -5.45 -8.64 13.21
C ASP A 14 -6.55 -8.76 12.16
N GLU A 15 -7.35 -9.83 12.20
CA GLU A 15 -8.40 -10.06 11.21
C GLU A 15 -9.43 -8.92 11.11
N LYS A 16 -9.52 -8.02 12.09
CA LYS A 16 -10.39 -6.84 12.02
C LYS A 16 -10.04 -5.89 10.87
N ILE A 17 -8.81 -5.93 10.36
CA ILE A 17 -8.37 -5.07 9.25
C ILE A 17 -8.55 -5.73 7.88
N TYR A 18 -9.10 -6.95 7.81
CA TYR A 18 -9.26 -7.69 6.55
C TYR A 18 -10.00 -6.91 5.47
N GLU A 19 -11.14 -6.30 5.81
CA GLU A 19 -11.91 -5.52 4.83
C GLU A 19 -11.14 -4.25 4.40
N ILE A 20 -10.35 -3.64 5.28
CA ILE A 20 -9.49 -2.49 4.94
C ILE A 20 -8.41 -2.91 3.95
N ASP A 21 -7.75 -4.05 4.17
CA ASP A 21 -6.73 -4.58 3.27
C ASP A 21 -7.32 -4.89 1.88
N LYS A 22 -8.56 -5.39 1.84
CA LYS A 22 -9.29 -5.62 0.60
C LYS A 22 -9.56 -4.31 -0.16
N GLU A 23 -10.03 -3.27 0.53
CA GLU A 23 -10.21 -1.94 -0.05
C GLU A 23 -8.89 -1.36 -0.59
N ILE A 24 -7.78 -1.54 0.14
CA ILE A 24 -6.44 -1.16 -0.32
C ILE A 24 -6.08 -1.89 -1.63
N CYS A 25 -6.36 -3.20 -1.72
CA CYS A 25 -6.13 -3.98 -2.94
C CYS A 25 -6.93 -3.44 -4.13
N GLU A 26 -8.19 -3.07 -3.92
CA GLU A 26 -9.05 -2.47 -4.95
C GLU A 26 -8.52 -1.12 -5.42
N LEU A 27 -8.06 -0.26 -4.50
CA LEU A 27 -7.42 1.02 -4.82
C LEU A 27 -6.12 0.84 -5.62
N ILE A 28 -5.29 -0.14 -5.24
CA ILE A 28 -4.05 -0.46 -5.97
C ILE A 28 -4.38 -0.93 -7.39
N LYS A 29 -5.40 -1.77 -7.56
CA LYS A 29 -5.87 -2.20 -8.88
C LYS A 29 -6.30 -1.00 -9.72
N LYS A 30 -7.18 -0.14 -9.18
CA LYS A 30 -7.65 1.08 -9.85
C LYS A 30 -6.49 1.98 -10.28
N ARG A 31 -5.47 2.14 -9.43
CA ARG A 31 -4.24 2.89 -9.74
C ARG A 31 -3.51 2.31 -10.95
N LYS A 32 -3.34 0.98 -10.99
CA LYS A 32 -2.71 0.29 -12.13
C LYS A 32 -3.50 0.50 -13.41
N ASP A 33 -4.82 0.32 -13.35
CA ASP A 33 -5.71 0.44 -14.50
C ASP A 33 -5.64 1.86 -15.12
N ILE A 34 -5.74 2.91 -14.29
CA ILE A 34 -5.67 4.32 -14.75
C ILE A 34 -4.30 4.65 -15.35
N SER A 35 -3.23 4.08 -14.79
CA SER A 35 -1.86 4.34 -15.23
C SER A 35 -1.38 3.48 -16.40
N ASN A 36 -2.26 2.66 -17.00
CA ASN A 36 -1.90 1.66 -18.00
C ASN A 36 -0.73 0.76 -17.53
N ASN A 37 -0.85 0.23 -16.32
CA ASN A 37 0.16 -0.59 -15.66
C ASN A 37 1.55 0.08 -15.47
N ASN A 38 1.61 1.41 -15.54
CA ASN A 38 2.84 2.19 -15.32
C ASN A 38 2.64 3.35 -14.31
N PRO A 39 2.36 3.05 -13.03
CA PRO A 39 1.91 4.07 -12.09
C PRO A 39 3.03 4.91 -11.42
N GLY A 40 4.31 4.58 -11.66
CA GLY A 40 5.46 5.27 -11.06
C GLY A 40 5.44 5.31 -9.53
N TYR A 41 6.10 6.30 -8.94
CA TYR A 41 6.02 6.61 -7.50
C TYR A 41 5.57 8.06 -7.29
N PRO A 42 4.79 8.35 -6.24
CA PRO A 42 4.48 9.73 -5.87
C PRO A 42 5.76 10.52 -5.53
N PRO A 43 5.86 11.80 -5.92
CA PRO A 43 6.91 12.69 -5.44
C PRO A 43 6.98 12.78 -3.90
N LEU A 44 8.19 12.94 -3.35
CA LEU A 44 8.41 13.06 -1.90
C LEU A 44 7.57 14.15 -1.24
N LYS A 45 7.32 15.27 -1.94
CA LYS A 45 6.45 16.35 -1.45
C LYS A 45 5.01 15.89 -1.15
N TYR A 46 4.49 14.91 -1.89
CA TYR A 46 3.15 14.38 -1.64
C TYR A 46 3.18 13.38 -0.49
N ILE A 47 4.21 12.55 -0.42
CA ILE A 47 4.42 11.62 0.71
C ILE A 47 4.52 12.39 2.03
N SER A 48 5.34 13.44 2.09
CA SER A 48 5.47 14.30 3.26
C SER A 48 4.13 14.94 3.64
N LYS A 49 3.38 15.46 2.67
CA LYS A 49 2.06 16.05 2.92
C LYS A 49 1.08 15.02 3.50
N TRP A 50 1.06 13.80 2.96
CA TRP A 50 0.18 12.74 3.45
C TRP A 50 0.59 12.24 4.83
N ALA A 51 1.90 12.19 5.12
CA ALA A 51 2.41 11.87 6.46
C ALA A 51 1.86 12.85 7.51
N ASP A 52 1.87 14.14 7.20
CA ASP A 52 1.30 15.19 8.05
C ASP A 52 -0.24 15.08 8.13
N GLU A 53 -0.91 14.82 7.01
CA GLU A 53 -2.39 14.78 6.91
C GLU A 53 -3.00 13.56 7.60
N PHE A 54 -2.37 12.38 7.48
CA PHE A 54 -2.87 11.12 8.02
C PHE A 54 -2.18 10.70 9.33
N ILE A 55 -1.30 11.55 9.89
CA ILE A 55 -0.51 11.27 11.12
C ILE A 55 0.26 9.95 10.98
N CYS A 56 0.71 9.65 9.78
CA CYS A 56 1.71 8.61 9.56
C CYS A 56 3.07 9.27 9.76
N HIS A 57 3.53 9.40 11.01
CA HIS A 57 4.92 9.78 11.25
C HIS A 57 5.82 8.64 10.74
N ILE A 58 6.38 8.83 9.54
CA ILE A 58 7.34 7.92 8.89
C ILE A 58 8.74 8.22 9.44
#